data_AF-A0A7G8E3G9-F1
#
_entry.id   AF-A0A7G8E3G9-F1
#
_cell.length_a   1.000
_cell.length_b   1.000
_cell.length_c   1.000
_cell.angle_alpha   90.00
_cell.angle_beta   90.00
_cell.angle_gamma   90.00
#
_symmetry.space_group_name_H-M   'P 1'
#
loop_
_entity.id
_entity.type
_entity.pdbx_description
1 polymer ?
#
loop_
_entity_poly.entity_id
_entity_poly.type
_entity_poly.pdbx_seq_one_letter_code
_entity_poly.pdbx_strand_id
1 'polypeptide(L)'
;MSHGLLWFPLLLAFVLLASLGWLERRRQNLFRTWAEGSELAKLDGCGGARLKDGELHWSSFEAGSFQDQGSFDVCKLELVELMSLASGDAPLTDESQGRCRLRLIGKDLQMDVPFSDADRARSWGEQLMARARCDL
;
A
#
# COMPACT_ATOMS: atom_id res chain seq x y z
N MET A 1 -46.69 -19.70 13.71
CA MET A 1 -46.54 -18.37 13.09
C MET A 1 -45.21 -17.71 13.52
N SER A 2 -44.07 -18.37 13.29
CA SER A 2 -42.74 -17.94 13.79
C SER A 2 -41.72 -17.65 12.67
N HIS A 3 -42.12 -17.77 11.40
CA HIS A 3 -41.21 -17.72 10.26
C HIS A 3 -40.91 -16.30 9.74
N GLY A 4 -41.66 -15.28 10.20
CA GLY A 4 -41.41 -13.88 9.81
C GLY A 4 -40.27 -13.19 10.58
N LEU A 5 -39.88 -13.73 11.74
CA LEU A 5 -38.89 -13.08 12.61
C LEU A 5 -37.45 -13.26 12.11
N LEU A 6 -37.18 -14.32 11.33
CA LEU A 6 -35.86 -14.59 10.72
C LEU A 6 -35.58 -13.73 9.49
N TRP A 7 -36.61 -13.15 8.87
CA TRP A 7 -36.44 -12.33 7.67
C TRP A 7 -35.84 -10.96 7.99
N PHE A 8 -36.21 -10.37 9.14
CA PHE A 8 -35.69 -9.09 9.60
C PHE A 8 -34.18 -9.06 9.85
N PRO A 9 -33.58 -10.01 10.61
CA PRO A 9 -32.13 -10.06 10.78
C PRO A 9 -31.40 -10.40 9.48
N LEU A 10 -32.02 -11.19 8.59
CA LEU A 10 -31.43 -11.50 7.29
C LEU A 10 -31.37 -10.27 6.37
N LEU A 11 -32.43 -9.45 6.38
CA LEU A 11 -32.47 -8.18 5.66
C LEU A 11 -31.45 -7.19 6.23
N LEU A 12 -31.32 -7.12 7.56
CA LEU A 12 -30.27 -6.33 8.21
C LEU A 12 -28.88 -6.78 7.78
N ALA A 13 -28.59 -8.09 7.80
CA ALA A 13 -27.32 -8.63 7.34
C ALA A 13 -27.05 -8.30 5.87
N PHE A 14 -28.06 -8.38 5.01
CA PHE A 14 -27.95 -7.99 3.60
C PHE A 14 -27.59 -6.51 3.44
N VAL A 15 -28.25 -5.60 4.16
CA VAL A 15 -27.95 -4.16 4.13
C VAL A 15 -26.53 -3.88 4.63
N LEU A 16 -26.08 -4.58 5.68
CA LEU A 16 -24.71 -4.47 6.19
C LEU A 16 -23.68 -4.93 5.15
N LEU A 17 -23.88 -6.09 4.53
CA LEU A 17 -23.00 -6.62 3.48
C LEU A 17 -22.98 -5.70 2.25
N ALA A 18 -24.13 -5.18 1.83
CA ALA A 18 -24.20 -4.23 0.72
C ALA A 18 -23.46 -2.92 1.04
N SER A 19 -23.58 -2.42 2.27
CA SER A 19 -22.86 -1.23 2.74
C SER A 19 -21.34 -1.45 2.79
N LEU A 20 -20.90 -2.62 3.26
CA LEU A 20 -19.49 -3.02 3.26
C LEU A 20 -18.94 -3.14 1.83
N GLY A 21 -19.71 -3.76 0.93
CA GLY A 21 -19.35 -3.86 -0.49
C GLY A 21 -19.26 -2.49 -1.17
N TRP A 22 -20.16 -1.56 -0.83
CA TRP A 22 -20.11 -0.19 -1.33
C TRP A 22 -18.87 0.56 -0.84
N LEU A 23 -18.51 0.40 0.43
CA LEU A 23 -17.32 1.01 1.02
C LEU A 23 -16.04 0.52 0.33
N GLU A 24 -15.92 -0.80 0.13
CA GLU A 24 -14.78 -1.39 -0.57
C GLU A 24 -14.70 -0.90 -2.02
N ARG A 25 -15.83 -0.85 -2.73
CA ARG A 25 -15.87 -0.32 -4.10
C ARG A 25 -15.46 1.15 -4.17
N ARG A 26 -15.87 1.96 -3.19
CA ARG A 26 -15.46 3.38 -3.11
C ARG A 26 -13.95 3.50 -2.93
N ARG A 27 -13.35 2.73 -2.02
CA ARG A 27 -11.90 2.73 -1.78
C ARG A 27 -11.13 2.30 -3.02
N GLN A 28 -11.57 1.24 -3.70
CA GLN A 28 -10.94 0.76 -4.93
C GLN A 28 -11.03 1.78 -6.07
N ASN A 29 -12.18 2.46 -6.23
CA ASN A 29 -12.31 3.52 -7.23
C ASN A 29 -11.38 4.70 -6.94
N LEU A 30 -11.29 5.14 -5.68
CA LEU A 30 -10.36 6.21 -5.28
C LEU A 30 -8.91 5.83 -5.56
N PHE A 31 -8.52 4.60 -5.22
CA PHE A 31 -7.18 4.11 -5.52
C PHE A 31 -6.92 4.04 -7.02
N ARG A 32 -7.90 3.54 -7.81
CA ARG A 32 -7.77 3.44 -9.26
C ARG A 32 -7.52 4.80 -9.89
N THR A 33 -8.26 5.83 -9.50
CA THR A 33 -8.05 7.21 -9.98
C THR A 33 -6.74 7.79 -9.49
N TRP A 34 -6.35 7.51 -8.24
CA TRP A 34 -5.08 7.98 -7.69
C TRP A 34 -3.86 7.31 -8.34
N ALA A 35 -3.94 6.03 -8.67
CA ALA A 35 -2.88 5.25 -9.32
C ALA A 35 -2.92 5.38 -10.86
N GLU A 36 -3.85 6.14 -11.43
CA GLU A 36 -4.00 6.23 -12.87
C GLU A 36 -2.76 6.86 -13.53
N GLY A 37 -2.20 6.17 -14.53
CA GLY A 37 -0.97 6.57 -15.23
C GLY A 37 0.31 6.34 -14.42
N SER A 38 0.26 5.62 -13.29
CA SER A 38 1.46 5.18 -12.58
C SER A 38 2.06 3.93 -13.22
N GLU A 39 3.39 3.83 -13.20
CA GLU A 39 4.16 2.72 -13.74
C GLU A 39 4.22 1.54 -12.76
N LEU A 40 4.11 1.87 -11.48
CA LEU A 40 4.05 0.95 -10.36
C LEU A 40 3.19 1.57 -9.27
N ALA A 41 2.14 0.88 -8.82
CA ALA A 41 1.33 1.34 -7.70
C ALA A 41 1.04 0.20 -6.72
N LYS A 42 0.82 0.60 -5.48
CA LYS A 42 0.57 -0.26 -4.33
C LYS A 42 -0.56 0.34 -3.51
N LEU A 43 -1.45 -0.53 -3.04
CA LEU A 43 -2.43 -0.23 -2.01
C LEU A 43 -2.41 -1.35 -0.97
N ASP A 44 -2.10 -1.00 0.28
CA ASP A 44 -2.11 -1.94 1.40
C ASP A 44 -2.82 -1.34 2.63
N GLY A 45 -2.91 -2.12 3.72
CA GLY A 45 -3.52 -1.67 4.97
C GLY A 45 -2.80 -0.49 5.63
N CYS A 46 -1.58 -0.16 5.20
CA CYS A 46 -0.79 0.94 5.72
C CYS A 46 -0.88 2.23 4.88
N GLY A 47 -1.38 2.17 3.65
CA GLY A 47 -1.37 3.31 2.72
C GLY A 47 -1.20 2.90 1.26
N GLY A 48 -1.05 3.91 0.41
CA GLY A 48 -0.73 3.76 -1.01
C GLY A 48 0.69 4.23 -1.32
N ALA A 49 1.31 3.66 -2.35
CA ALA A 49 2.53 4.19 -2.96
C ALA A 49 2.41 4.08 -4.49
N ARG A 50 2.88 5.07 -5.24
CA ARG A 50 2.85 5.08 -6.71
C ARG A 50 4.14 5.67 -7.26
N LEU A 51 4.69 5.07 -8.30
CA LEU A 51 5.75 5.62 -9.14
C LEU A 51 5.11 6.19 -10.40
N LYS A 52 5.35 7.46 -10.69
CA LYS A 52 4.82 8.14 -11.86
C LYS A 52 5.83 9.17 -12.35
N ASP A 53 6.16 9.13 -13.64
CA ASP A 53 7.08 10.07 -14.28
C ASP A 53 8.44 10.16 -13.56
N GLY A 54 8.95 9.03 -13.06
CA GLY A 54 10.20 8.98 -12.29
C GLY A 54 10.08 9.46 -10.83
N GLU A 55 8.91 9.91 -10.39
CA GLU A 55 8.67 10.29 -9.00
C GLU A 55 7.84 9.25 -8.27
N LEU A 56 8.35 8.78 -7.13
CA LEU A 56 7.64 7.93 -6.20
C LEU A 56 6.93 8.78 -5.16
N HIS A 57 5.60 8.67 -5.10
CA HIS A 57 4.73 9.34 -4.13
C HIS A 57 4.09 8.30 -3.20
N TRP A 58 4.05 8.55 -1.90
CA TRP A 58 3.34 7.68 -0.96
C TRP A 58 2.33 8.44 -0.13
N SER A 59 1.25 7.77 0.20
CA SER A 59 0.11 8.36 0.89
C SER A 59 -0.43 7.45 1.97
N SER A 60 -0.93 8.04 3.06
CA SER A 60 -1.75 7.33 4.03
C SER A 60 -3.23 7.44 3.61
N PHE A 61 -4.02 6.43 3.97
CA PHE A 61 -5.46 6.50 3.77
C PHE A 61 -6.12 7.00 5.05
N GLU A 62 -6.54 8.26 5.08
CA GLU A 62 -7.15 8.90 6.23
C GLU A 62 -8.44 9.62 5.84
N ALA A 63 -9.47 9.48 6.67
CA ALA A 63 -10.78 10.11 6.50
C ALA A 63 -11.45 9.89 5.10
N GLY A 64 -11.14 8.78 4.42
CA GLY A 64 -11.70 8.48 3.09
C GLY A 64 -10.99 9.17 1.92
N SER A 65 -9.76 9.65 2.12
CA SER A 65 -8.90 10.27 1.12
C SER A 65 -7.45 9.77 1.23
N PHE A 66 -6.70 9.85 0.13
CA PHE A 66 -5.26 9.64 0.16
C PHE A 66 -4.59 10.96 0.54
N GLN A 67 -3.90 10.97 1.68
CA GLN A 67 -3.10 12.09 2.15
C GLN A 67 -1.67 11.86 1.73
N ASP A 68 -1.13 12.75 0.90
CA ASP A 68 0.25 12.64 0.43
C ASP A 68 1.22 12.87 1.59
N GLN A 69 2.12 11.92 1.79
CA GLN A 69 3.08 11.91 2.89
C GLN A 69 4.48 12.30 2.41
N GLY A 70 4.70 12.29 1.09
CA GLY A 70 5.93 12.78 0.49
C GLY A 70 6.20 12.17 -0.88
N SER A 71 7.26 12.69 -1.49
CA SER A 71 7.76 12.26 -2.79
C SER A 71 9.26 11.94 -2.76
N PHE A 72 9.67 11.08 -3.67
CA PHE A 72 11.05 10.65 -3.89
C PHE A 72 11.35 10.60 -5.37
N ASP A 73 12.51 11.10 -5.77
CA ASP A 73 12.99 10.95 -7.13
C ASP A 73 13.63 9.57 -7.30
N VAL A 74 13.07 8.73 -8.17
CA VAL A 74 13.56 7.37 -8.41
C VAL A 74 14.98 7.36 -8.99
N CYS A 75 15.40 8.43 -9.67
CA CYS A 75 16.76 8.55 -10.21
C CYS A 75 17.80 8.67 -9.10
N LYS A 76 17.38 9.12 -7.91
CA LYS A 76 18.24 9.21 -6.72
C LYS A 76 18.23 7.92 -5.91
N LEU A 77 17.45 6.90 -6.29
CA LEU A 77 17.38 5.62 -5.61
C LEU A 77 18.67 4.83 -5.82
N GLU A 78 19.40 4.56 -4.74
CA GLU A 78 20.62 3.74 -4.80
C GLU A 78 20.35 2.33 -4.28
N LEU A 79 19.59 2.22 -3.19
CA LEU A 79 19.31 0.96 -2.52
C LEU A 79 17.90 0.91 -1.94
N VAL A 80 17.34 -0.30 -1.91
CA VAL A 80 16.07 -0.61 -1.27
C VAL A 80 16.32 -1.70 -0.24
N GLU A 81 16.01 -1.44 1.02
CA GLU A 81 16.19 -2.38 2.13
C GLU A 81 14.85 -2.70 2.79
N LEU A 82 14.65 -3.97 3.15
CA LEU A 82 13.45 -4.42 3.85
C LEU A 82 13.71 -4.48 5.36
N MET A 83 12.99 -3.65 6.11
CA MET A 83 13.15 -3.47 7.56
C MET A 83 11.97 -4.04 8.34
N SER A 84 12.25 -4.69 9.48
CA SER A 84 11.22 -5.22 10.39
C SER A 84 10.53 -4.09 11.15
N LEU A 85 9.20 -4.16 11.32
CA LEU A 85 8.49 -3.26 12.23
C LEU A 85 8.68 -3.68 13.70
N ALA A 86 8.97 -4.95 13.97
CA ALA A 86 8.92 -5.56 15.30
C ALA A 86 10.29 -5.61 16.01
N SER A 87 11.39 -5.57 15.25
CA SER A 87 12.74 -5.82 15.80
C SER A 87 13.65 -4.59 15.81
N GLY A 88 13.12 -3.39 15.59
CA GLY A 88 13.96 -2.22 15.36
C GLY A 88 14.82 -2.42 14.11
N ASP A 89 16.04 -1.91 14.11
CA ASP A 89 16.94 -1.78 12.94
C ASP A 89 17.53 -3.12 12.41
N ALA A 90 16.87 -4.26 12.66
CA ALA A 90 17.33 -5.57 12.18
C ALA A 90 16.74 -5.89 10.79
N PRO A 91 17.57 -6.29 9.80
CA PRO A 91 17.08 -6.73 8.50
C PRO A 91 16.19 -7.97 8.69
N LEU A 92 15.04 -7.99 8.01
CA LEU A 92 14.12 -9.13 8.05
C LEU A 92 14.78 -10.35 7.39
N THR A 93 14.86 -11.45 8.13
CA THR A 93 15.12 -12.76 7.53
C THR A 93 13.96 -13.14 6.61
N ASP A 94 14.26 -13.94 5.58
CA ASP A 94 13.32 -14.33 4.51
C ASP A 94 11.97 -14.85 5.06
N GLU A 95 12.01 -15.54 6.20
CA GLU A 95 10.89 -16.21 6.85
C GLU A 95 9.93 -15.30 7.64
N SER A 96 10.22 -14.01 7.77
CA SER A 96 9.40 -13.10 8.57
C SER A 96 8.15 -12.63 7.82
N GLN A 97 6.98 -13.08 8.28
CA GLN A 97 5.67 -12.64 7.77
C GLN A 97 5.07 -11.51 8.62
N GLY A 98 4.52 -10.48 7.98
CA GLY A 98 3.75 -9.42 8.66
C GLY A 98 4.15 -7.99 8.29
N ARG A 99 3.80 -7.04 9.17
CA ARG A 99 4.05 -5.61 8.95
C ARG A 99 5.54 -5.32 8.89
N CYS A 100 5.95 -4.60 7.87
CA CYS A 100 7.34 -4.24 7.59
C CYS A 100 7.42 -2.81 7.03
N ARG A 101 8.63 -2.30 6.85
CA ARG A 101 8.88 -1.04 6.14
C ARG A 101 9.92 -1.29 5.07
N LEU A 102 9.69 -0.70 3.91
CA LEU A 102 10.67 -0.68 2.85
C LEU A 102 11.42 0.65 2.95
N ARG A 103 12.69 0.58 3.33
CA ARG A 103 13.57 1.73 3.41
C ARG A 103 14.18 1.99 2.03
N LEU A 104 13.89 3.14 1.47
CA LEU A 104 14.47 3.63 0.23
C LEU A 104 15.63 4.54 0.60
N ILE A 105 16.81 4.18 0.12
CA ILE A 105 18.05 4.92 0.37
C ILE A 105 18.48 5.52 -0.94
N GLY A 106 18.57 6.85 -0.95
CA GLY A 106 19.20 7.61 -2.01
C GLY A 106 20.39 8.41 -1.50
N LYS A 107 21.04 9.09 -2.45
CA LYS A 107 22.31 9.79 -2.26
C LYS A 107 22.36 10.75 -1.06
N ASP A 108 21.24 11.39 -0.73
CA ASP A 108 21.12 12.34 0.39
C ASP A 108 19.77 12.23 1.14
N LEU A 109 18.97 11.20 0.85
CA LEU A 109 17.63 11.07 1.43
C LEU A 109 17.32 9.60 1.71
N GLN A 110 16.84 9.35 2.93
CA GLN A 110 16.32 8.06 3.34
C GLN A 110 14.85 8.20 3.69
N MET A 111 14.05 7.22 3.29
CA MET A 111 12.63 7.20 3.62
C MET A 111 12.11 5.80 3.84
N ASP A 112 11.07 5.70 4.66
CA ASP A 112 10.46 4.43 5.03
C ASP A 112 9.02 4.37 4.50
N VAL A 113 8.78 3.49 3.54
CA VAL A 113 7.42 3.21 3.04
C VAL A 113 6.84 2.05 3.84
N PRO A 114 5.71 2.21 4.55
CA PRO A 114 5.15 1.14 5.36
C PRO A 114 4.41 0.08 4.52
N PHE A 115 4.59 -1.19 4.87
CA PHE A 115 3.95 -2.34 4.24
C PHE A 115 3.25 -3.22 5.29
N SER A 116 2.09 -3.77 4.94
CA SER A 116 1.38 -4.73 5.80
C SER A 116 1.91 -6.15 5.66
N ASP A 117 2.66 -6.42 4.59
CA ASP A 117 3.12 -7.75 4.18
C ASP A 117 4.54 -7.68 3.59
N ALA A 118 5.43 -8.55 4.05
CA ALA A 118 6.84 -8.58 3.68
C ALA A 118 7.10 -9.06 2.26
N ASP A 119 6.36 -10.06 1.78
CA ASP A 119 6.53 -10.60 0.43
C ASP A 119 6.09 -9.59 -0.63
N ARG A 120 4.98 -8.89 -0.39
CA ARG A 120 4.58 -7.74 -1.19
C ARG A 120 5.63 -6.65 -1.20
N ALA A 121 6.26 -6.37 -0.05
CA ALA A 121 7.31 -5.37 0.05
C ALA A 121 8.55 -5.74 -0.77
N ARG A 122 9.00 -7.00 -0.71
CA ARG A 122 10.12 -7.51 -1.52
C ARG A 122 9.83 -7.40 -3.00
N SER A 123 8.71 -7.98 -3.45
CA SER A 123 8.34 -7.96 -4.86
C SER A 123 8.17 -6.54 -5.40
N TRP A 124 7.61 -5.63 -4.59
CA TRP A 124 7.47 -4.23 -4.99
C TRP A 124 8.82 -3.50 -5.03
N GLY A 125 9.71 -3.76 -4.07
CA GLY A 125 11.07 -3.19 -4.05
C GLY A 125 11.92 -3.64 -5.24
N GLU A 126 11.86 -4.93 -5.60
CA GLU A 126 12.52 -5.47 -6.79
C GLU A 126 11.99 -4.81 -8.08
N GLN A 127 10.67 -4.67 -8.18
CA GLN A 127 10.03 -3.99 -9.31
C GLN A 127 10.39 -2.51 -9.42
N LEU A 128 10.57 -1.83 -8.27
CA LEU A 128 11.02 -0.45 -8.21
C LEU A 128 12.47 -0.34 -8.69
N MET A 129 13.37 -1.18 -8.18
CA MET A 129 14.78 -1.20 -8.57
C MET A 129 14.98 -1.55 -10.04
N ALA A 130 14.17 -2.47 -10.59
CA ALA A 130 14.20 -2.82 -11.99
C ALA A 130 13.84 -1.62 -12.89
N ARG A 131 12.84 -0.82 -12.49
CA ARG A 131 12.43 0.39 -13.22
C ARG A 131 13.40 1.54 -13.07
N ALA A 132 13.90 1.78 -11.85
CA ALA A 132 14.91 2.81 -11.57
C ALA A 132 16.17 2.66 -12.44
N ARG A 133 16.52 1.42 -12.81
CA ARG A 133 17.67 1.12 -13.67
C ARG A 133 17.39 1.20 -15.17
N CYS A 134 16.12 1.20 -15.60
CA CYS A 134 15.76 1.22 -17.01
C CYS A 134 15.58 2.65 -17.58
N ASP A 135 15.47 3.66 -16.72
CA ASP A 135 15.38 5.08 -17.10
C ASP A 135 16.77 5.78 -17.18
N LEU A 136 17.87 5.02 -17.08
CA LEU A 136 19.26 5.46 -17.25
C LEU A 136 19.81 5.05 -18.62
#